data_AF-A0A3C2E1N7-F1
#
_entry.id   AF-A0A3C2E1N7-F1
#
_cell.length_a   1.000
_cell.length_b   1.000
_cell.length_c   1.000
_cell.angle_alpha   90.00
_cell.angle_beta   90.00
_cell.angle_gamma   90.00
#
_symmetry.space_group_name_H-M   'P 1'
#
loop_
_entity.id
_entity.type
_entity.pdbx_description
1 polymer ?
#
loop_
_entity_poly.entity_id
_entity_poly.type
_entity_poly.pdbx_seq_one_letter_code
_entity_poly.pdbx_strand_id
1 'polypeptide(L)' 'MSGELVLDLEHRRGDFSLAVTAAIPASGVTGVFGPSGAGKTTLLRLIAGFEKPDRGSVTFAGENWTHRPAWQRPAGT' A
#
# COMPACT_ATOMS: atom_id res chain seq x y z
N MET A 1 14.40 -11.82 9.97
CA MET A 1 14.25 -10.35 9.91
C MET A 1 12.81 -10.06 9.49
N SER A 2 11.90 -9.84 10.43
CA SER A 2 10.50 -9.52 10.09
C SER A 2 10.42 -8.04 9.74
N GLY A 3 10.12 -7.73 8.47
CA GLY A 3 9.80 -6.37 8.06
C GLY A 3 8.44 -5.92 8.60
N GLU A 4 8.14 -4.65 8.44
CA GLU A 4 6.81 -4.07 8.69
C GLU A 4 6.42 -3.23 7.47
N LEU A 5 5.17 -3.37 7.02
CA LEU A 5 4.56 -2.48 6.03
C LEU A 5 3.83 -1.37 6.78
N VAL A 6 4.31 -0.14 6.64
CA VAL A 6 3.70 1.06 7.20
C VAL A 6 3.06 1.88 6.08
N LEU A 7 1.77 2.15 6.26
CA LEU A 7 0.94 2.94 5.36
C LEU A 7 0.47 4.17 6.12
N ASP A 8 0.70 5.33 5.53
CA ASP A 8 0.03 6.57 5.91
C ASP A 8 -0.18 7.34 4.63
N LEU A 9 -1.31 7.11 3.96
CA LEU A 9 -1.50 7.58 2.59
C LEU A 9 -2.92 8.03 2.30
N GLU A 10 -3.02 8.95 1.35
CA GLU A 10 -4.27 9.36 0.72
C GLU A 10 -4.16 9.24 -0.80
N HIS A 11 -5.25 8.85 -1.45
CA HIS A 11 -5.34 8.79 -2.91
C HIS A 11 -6.75 9.07 -3.41
N ARG A 12 -6.87 9.74 -4.55
CA ARG A 12 -8.12 10.13 -5.20
C ARG A 12 -8.16 9.65 -6.65
N ARG A 13 -9.30 9.07 -7.05
CA ARG A 13 -9.63 8.71 -8.43
C ARG A 13 -11.02 9.26 -8.78
N GLY A 14 -11.08 10.39 -9.46
CA GLY A 14 -12.35 11.09 -9.68
C GLY A 14 -13.01 11.40 -8.34
N ASP A 15 -14.26 10.97 -8.17
CA ASP A 15 -15.04 11.18 -6.95
C ASP A 15 -14.70 10.19 -5.82
N PHE A 16 -13.91 9.16 -6.10
CA PHE A 16 -13.48 8.18 -5.09
C PHE A 16 -12.25 8.68 -4.34
N SER A 17 -12.28 8.59 -3.00
CA SER A 17 -11.14 8.86 -2.12
C SER A 17 -10.84 7.68 -1.21
N LEU A 18 -9.55 7.40 -1.01
CA LEU A 18 -9.02 6.41 -0.10
C LEU A 18 -8.02 7.07 0.85
N ALA A 19 -8.19 6.86 2.15
CA ALA A 19 -7.23 7.23 3.18
C ALA A 19 -6.95 6.00 4.05
N VAL A 20 -5.68 5.67 4.26
CA VAL A 20 -5.27 4.48 5.03
C VAL A 20 -4.08 4.84 5.90
N THR A 21 -4.23 4.61 7.21
CA THR A 21 -3.16 4.61 8.19
C THR A 21 -3.11 3.23 8.83
N ALA A 22 -2.01 2.50 8.64
CA ALA A 22 -1.87 1.14 9.16
C ALA A 22 -0.39 0.75 9.32
N ALA A 23 -0.10 -0.07 10.33
CA ALA A 23 1.16 -0.76 10.50
C ALA A 23 0.88 -2.28 10.48
N ILE A 24 1.45 -2.97 9.51
CA ILE A 24 1.14 -4.37 9.19
C ILE A 24 2.44 -5.18 9.29
N PRO A 25 2.51 -6.19 10.17
CA PRO A 25 3.68 -7.07 10.24
C PRO A 25 3.90 -7.79 8.90
N ALA A 26 5.14 -7.87 8.42
CA ALA A 26 5.50 -8.67 7.24
C ALA A 26 5.61 -10.17 7.57
N SER A 27 4.77 -10.66 8.49
CA SER A 27 4.71 -12.05 8.94
C SER A 27 3.29 -12.58 8.80
N GLY A 28 3.16 -13.80 8.29
CA GLY A 28 1.85 -14.43 8.07
C GLY A 28 1.14 -13.89 6.84
N VAL A 29 -0.19 -14.01 6.82
CA VAL A 29 -1.05 -13.59 5.70
C VAL A 29 -2.02 -12.53 6.18
N THR A 30 -1.99 -11.36 5.54
CA THR A 30 -2.94 -10.27 5.81
C THR A 30 -4.03 -10.24 4.74
N GLY A 31 -5.28 -10.31 5.15
CA GLY A 31 -6.44 -10.18 4.26
C GLY A 31 -7.01 -8.76 4.27
N VAL A 32 -7.35 -8.24 3.09
CA VAL A 32 -8.07 -6.95 2.93
C VAL A 32 -9.50 -7.25 2.49
N PHE A 33 -10.48 -6.91 3.33
CA PHE A 33 -11.90 -7.20 3.11
C PHE A 33 -12.76 -5.94 3.06
N GLY A 34 -13.91 -6.04 2.41
CA GLY A 34 -14.86 -4.93 2.25
C GLY A 34 -15.73 -5.09 0.99
N PRO A 35 -16.84 -4.33 0.88
CA PRO A 35 -17.76 -4.42 -0.26
C PRO A 35 -17.08 -4.05 -1.60
N SER A 36 -17.75 -4.36 -2.71
CA SER A 36 -17.31 -3.88 -4.04
C SER A 36 -17.22 -2.35 -4.03
N GLY A 37 -16.18 -1.79 -4.66
CA GLY A 37 -15.95 -0.35 -4.67
C GLY A 37 -15.23 0.24 -3.44
N ALA A 38 -15.01 -0.53 -2.37
CA ALA A 38 -14.36 -0.03 -1.14
C ALA A 38 -12.86 0.35 -1.27
N GLY A 39 -12.27 0.28 -2.47
CA GLY A 39 -10.87 0.66 -2.68
C GLY A 39 -9.82 -0.44 -2.48
N LYS A 40 -10.20 -1.70 -2.25
CA LYS A 40 -9.25 -2.82 -2.01
C LYS A 40 -8.20 -2.97 -3.11
N THR A 41 -8.63 -3.02 -4.37
CA THR A 41 -7.71 -3.12 -5.53
C THR A 41 -6.82 -1.88 -5.64
N THR A 42 -7.37 -0.69 -5.37
CA THR A 42 -6.62 0.57 -5.36
C THR A 42 -5.54 0.56 -4.29
N LEU A 43 -5.88 0.12 -3.06
CA LEU A 43 -4.93 -0.05 -1.96
C LEU A 43 -3.79 -1.00 -2.34
N LEU A 44 -4.12 -2.18 -2.88
CA LEU A 44 -3.10 -3.14 -3.31
C LEU A 44 -2.19 -2.58 -4.42
N ARG A 45 -2.73 -1.79 -5.35
CA ARG A 45 -1.92 -1.14 -6.40
C ARG A 45 -1.01 -0.05 -5.87
N LEU A 46 -1.43 0.71 -4.85
CA LEU A 46 -0.59 1.69 -4.15
C LEU A 46 0.57 1.01 -3.41
N ILE A 47 0.28 -0.08 -2.69
CA ILE A 47 1.28 -0.90 -1.98
C ILE A 47 2.23 -1.61 -2.96
N ALA A 48 1.75 -2.02 -4.13
CA ALA A 48 2.57 -2.66 -5.15
C ALA A 48 3.32 -1.67 -6.05
N GLY A 49 3.01 -0.37 -6.00
CA GLY A 49 3.69 0.66 -6.81
C GLY A 49 3.22 0.76 -8.25
N PHE A 50 2.02 0.26 -8.55
CA PHE A 50 1.32 0.51 -9.82
C PHE A 50 0.57 1.84 -9.81
N GLU A 51 0.29 2.37 -8.63
CA GLU A 51 -0.30 3.69 -8.41
C GLU A 51 0.54 4.44 -7.36
N LYS A 52 0.52 5.78 -7.42
CA LYS A 52 1.19 6.63 -6.43
C LYS A 52 0.15 7.29 -5.55
N PRO A 53 0.36 7.34 -4.21
CA PRO A 53 -0.52 8.12 -3.35
C PRO A 53 -0.39 9.60 -3.69
N ASP A 54 -1.47 10.35 -3.54
CA ASP A 54 -1.44 11.81 -3.73
C ASP A 54 -0.76 12.50 -2.55
N ARG A 55 -0.87 11.90 -1.36
CA ARG A 55 -0.23 12.35 -0.12
C ARG A 55 0.22 11.17 0.73
N GLY A 56 1.20 11.43 1.59
CA GLY A 56 1.70 10.44 2.53
C GLY A 56 2.74 9.50 1.93
N SER A 57 2.89 8.31 2.52
CA SER A 57 3.96 7.38 2.23
C SER A 57 3.57 5.90 2.33
N VAL A 58 4.35 5.08 1.63
CA VAL A 58 4.38 3.62 1.76
C VAL A 58 5.80 3.25 2.17
N THR A 59 5.97 2.58 3.31
CA THR A 59 7.28 2.14 3.81
C THR A 59 7.25 0.64 4.06
N PHE A 60 8.28 -0.08 3.68
CA PHE A 60 8.42 -1.51 3.96
C PHE A 60 9.79 -1.80 4.55
N ALA A 61 9.81 -2.46 5.72
CA ALA A 61 11.04 -2.79 6.44
C ALA A 61 11.98 -1.59 6.63
N GLY A 62 11.42 -0.40 6.88
CA GLY A 62 12.15 0.86 7.03
C GLY A 62 12.58 1.54 5.72
N GLU A 63 12.34 0.92 4.57
CA GLU A 63 12.63 1.51 3.26
C GLU A 63 11.42 2.26 2.70
N ASN A 64 11.63 3.50 2.26
CA ASN A 64 10.58 4.28 1.62
C ASN A 64 10.28 3.75 0.20
N TRP A 65 9.09 3.22 0.01
CA TRP A 65 8.61 2.68 -1.26
C TRP A 65 7.74 3.65 -2.04
N THR A 66 7.39 4.82 -1.50
CA THR A 66 6.42 5.78 -2.08
C THR A 66 6.68 6.09 -3.56
N HIS A 67 7.94 6.23 -3.96
CA HIS A 67 8.34 6.49 -5.35
C HIS A 67 9.04 5.31 -6.03
N ARG A 68 9.14 4.18 -5.34
CA ARG A 68 9.71 2.95 -5.88
C ARG A 68 8.69 2.30 -6.81
N PRO A 69 9.00 2.12 -8.11
CA PRO A 69 8.08 1.49 -9.05
C PRO A 69 7.93 -0.01 -8.76
N ALA A 70 6.85 -0.62 -9.26
CA ALA A 70 6.50 -2.00 -8.96
C ALA A 70 7.63 -3.02 -9.22
N TRP A 71 8.35 -2.91 -10.34
CA TRP A 71 9.45 -3.83 -10.68
C TRP A 71 10.68 -3.71 -9.79
N GLN A 72 10.77 -2.65 -8.98
CA GLN A 72 11.84 -2.51 -8.00
C GLN A 72 11.41 -3.00 -6.62
N ARG A 73 10.11 -3.19 -6.34
CA ARG A 73 9.64 -3.65 -5.04
C ARG A 73 9.79 -5.18 -4.95
N PRO A 74 10.42 -5.73 -3.91
CA PRO A 74 10.52 -7.18 -3.69
C PRO A 74 9.14 -7.76 -3.40
N ALA A 75 8.44 -8.19 -4.45
CA ALA A 75 7.20 -8.93 -4.37
C ALA A 75 7.37 -10.25 -5.14
N GLY A 76 7.33 -11.38 -4.43
CA GLY A 76 7.42 -12.72 -5.03
C GLY A 76 8.79 -13.39 -5.01
N THR A 77 9.70 -12.98 -4.13
CA THR A 77 10.93 -13.73 -3.80
C THR A 77 10.70 -14.69 -2.65
#